data_AF-A0A653CR93-F1
#
_entry.id   AF-A0A653CR93-F1
#
_cell.length_a   1.000
_cell.length_b   1.000
_cell.length_c   1.000
_cell.angle_alpha   90.00
_cell.angle_beta   90.00
_cell.angle_gamma   90.00
#
_symmetry.space_group_name_H-M   'P 1'
#
loop_
_entity.id
_entity.type
_entity.pdbx_description
1 polymer ?
#
loop_
_entity_poly.entity_id
_entity_poly.type
_entity_poly.pdbx_seq_one_letter_code
_entity_poly.pdbx_strand_id
1 'polypeptide(L)'
;MQSDQVPTLSDATNVLGRPLANLVFDQCHHALKVDFGLEPPLEGPKGDLWIAPSDLLIGKVALTPPLTRKHIQALTHEGIIAIGHEIEQKFINEMEEEKALALAHQKRILLESFDDIIRAEVKDQKPEKSSCQKRNRKADARIREYSGDVTKQLGAKPET
;
A
#
# COMPACT_ATOMS: atom_id res chain seq x y z
N MET A 1 -16.76 1.43 -84.97
CA MET A 1 -15.39 0.95 -85.11
C MET A 1 -15.13 0.10 -83.87
N GLN A 2 -15.29 -1.21 -83.99
CA GLN A 2 -14.99 -2.14 -82.89
C GLN A 2 -13.49 -2.04 -82.62
N SER A 3 -13.11 -1.87 -81.36
CA SER A 3 -11.72 -1.94 -80.95
C SER A 3 -11.24 -3.37 -81.17
N ASP A 4 -10.28 -3.57 -82.06
CA ASP A 4 -9.62 -4.85 -82.29
C ASP A 4 -8.91 -5.26 -80.98
N GLN A 5 -9.59 -6.06 -80.16
CA GLN A 5 -9.01 -6.60 -78.94
C GLN A 5 -8.01 -7.68 -79.31
N VAL A 6 -6.74 -7.42 -78.99
CA VAL A 6 -5.66 -8.39 -79.17
C VAL A 6 -5.91 -9.58 -78.22
N PRO A 7 -5.90 -10.84 -78.71
CA PRO A 7 -6.16 -12.01 -77.86
C PRO A 7 -5.13 -12.12 -76.73
N THR A 8 -5.55 -12.45 -75.51
CA THR A 8 -4.59 -12.68 -74.42
C THR A 8 -3.88 -14.03 -74.58
N LEU A 9 -2.71 -14.20 -73.95
CA LEU A 9 -2.00 -15.48 -73.90
C LEU A 9 -2.91 -16.63 -73.46
N SER A 10 -3.76 -16.38 -72.47
CA SER A 10 -4.80 -17.30 -71.99
C SER A 10 -5.74 -17.74 -73.11
N ASP A 11 -6.24 -16.80 -73.91
CA ASP A 11 -7.18 -17.09 -75.00
C ASP A 11 -6.51 -17.95 -76.08
N ALA A 12 -5.28 -17.62 -76.46
CA ALA A 12 -4.50 -18.40 -77.41
C ALA A 12 -4.19 -19.81 -76.89
N THR A 13 -3.87 -19.96 -75.59
CA THR A 13 -3.63 -21.29 -74.99
C THR A 13 -4.89 -22.15 -74.93
N ASN A 14 -6.06 -21.55 -74.75
CA ASN A 14 -7.34 -22.26 -74.71
C ASN A 14 -7.77 -22.75 -76.10
N VAL A 15 -7.44 -22.02 -77.16
CA VAL A 15 -7.82 -22.36 -78.54
C VAL A 15 -6.80 -23.26 -79.23
N LEU A 16 -5.50 -22.92 -79.13
CA LEU A 16 -4.42 -23.60 -79.86
C LEU A 16 -3.71 -24.69 -79.03
N GLY A 17 -3.90 -24.66 -77.71
CA GLY A 17 -3.12 -25.47 -76.77
C GLY A 17 -1.76 -24.84 -76.44
N ARG A 18 -1.25 -25.15 -75.24
CA ARG A 18 0.01 -24.59 -74.71
C ARG A 18 1.22 -24.70 -75.64
N PRO A 19 1.53 -25.85 -76.28
CA PRO A 19 2.74 -25.98 -77.09
C PRO A 19 2.72 -25.07 -78.33
N LEU A 20 1.57 -24.98 -78.98
CA LEU A 20 1.41 -24.21 -80.21
C LEU A 20 1.30 -22.71 -79.92
N ALA A 21 0.59 -22.34 -78.85
CA ALA A 21 0.55 -20.96 -78.38
C ALA A 21 1.97 -20.44 -78.08
N ASN A 22 2.77 -21.20 -77.33
CA ASN A 22 4.15 -20.81 -77.01
C ASN A 22 5.01 -20.61 -78.27
N LEU A 23 4.91 -21.52 -79.25
CA LEU A 23 5.65 -21.37 -80.51
C LEU A 23 5.26 -20.10 -81.28
N VAL A 24 3.96 -19.77 -81.31
CA VAL A 24 3.46 -18.55 -81.95
C VAL A 24 4.01 -17.31 -81.24
N PHE A 25 3.92 -17.25 -79.90
CA PHE A 25 4.41 -16.12 -79.13
C PHE A 25 5.95 -16.00 -79.12
N ASP A 26 6.67 -17.11 -79.21
CA ASP A 26 8.14 -17.10 -79.32
C ASP A 26 8.59 -16.43 -80.62
N GLN A 27 7.87 -16.70 -81.73
CA GLN A 27 8.13 -16.15 -83.05
C GLN A 27 7.51 -14.75 -83.27
N CYS A 28 6.69 -14.25 -82.34
CA CYS A 28 6.12 -12.90 -82.44
C CYS A 28 7.21 -11.81 -82.33
N HIS A 29 7.00 -10.70 -83.04
CA HIS A 29 7.88 -9.55 -82.96
C HIS A 29 7.81 -8.91 -81.56
N HIS A 30 8.97 -8.50 -81.01
CA HIS A 30 9.12 -7.87 -79.69
C HIS A 30 8.10 -6.77 -79.38
N ALA A 31 7.73 -5.93 -80.36
CA ALA A 31 6.71 -4.90 -80.15
C ALA A 31 5.36 -5.48 -79.70
N LEU A 32 4.97 -6.64 -80.25
CA LEU A 32 3.73 -7.32 -79.90
C LEU A 32 3.83 -8.07 -78.57
N LYS A 33 5.03 -8.49 -78.15
CA LYS A 33 5.22 -9.17 -76.85
C LYS A 33 4.84 -8.27 -75.67
N VAL A 34 5.06 -6.97 -75.81
CA VAL A 34 4.63 -5.96 -74.84
C VAL A 34 3.10 -5.86 -74.81
N ASP A 35 2.45 -5.83 -75.98
CA ASP A 35 0.99 -5.78 -76.09
C ASP A 35 0.31 -7.04 -75.52
N PHE A 36 0.96 -8.20 -75.62
CA PHE A 36 0.50 -9.46 -75.00
C PHE A 36 0.82 -9.57 -73.50
N GLY A 37 1.49 -8.59 -72.90
CA GLY A 37 1.88 -8.62 -71.49
C GLY A 37 2.93 -9.69 -71.14
N LEU A 38 3.70 -10.14 -72.14
CA LEU A 38 4.83 -11.06 -71.94
C LEU A 38 6.07 -10.33 -71.40
N GLU A 39 6.10 -9.00 -71.53
CA GLU A 39 7.09 -8.11 -70.93
C GLU A 39 6.38 -6.91 -70.27
N PRO A 40 6.85 -6.42 -69.11
CA PRO A 40 8.06 -6.82 -68.40
C PRO A 40 7.89 -8.15 -67.63
N PRO A 41 8.97 -8.92 -67.41
CA PRO A 41 8.93 -10.15 -66.63
C PRO A 41 8.34 -9.86 -65.24
N LEU A 42 7.50 -10.79 -64.75
CA LEU A 42 6.91 -10.71 -63.41
C LEU A 42 8.00 -10.35 -62.39
N GLU A 43 7.90 -9.16 -61.82
CA GLU A 43 8.81 -8.73 -60.76
C GLU A 43 8.60 -9.68 -59.59
N GLY A 44 9.63 -10.49 -59.30
CA GLY A 44 9.65 -11.29 -58.08
C GLY A 44 9.51 -10.41 -56.83
N PRO A 45 9.26 -11.00 -55.66
CA PRO A 45 9.16 -10.24 -54.42
C PRO A 45 10.38 -9.35 -54.25
N LYS A 46 10.16 -8.02 -54.26
CA LYS A 46 11.21 -6.98 -54.23
C LYS A 46 11.95 -6.86 -52.90
N GLY A 47 11.78 -7.82 -51.99
CA GLY A 47 12.35 -7.77 -50.64
C GLY A 47 12.45 -9.16 -50.01
N ASP A 48 13.12 -9.22 -48.87
CA ASP A 48 13.28 -10.46 -48.11
C ASP A 48 11.91 -11.05 -47.78
N LEU A 49 11.70 -12.28 -48.26
CA LEU A 49 10.45 -13.03 -48.09
C LEU A 49 10.17 -13.34 -46.60
N TRP A 50 11.21 -13.26 -45.77
CA TRP A 50 11.16 -13.47 -44.34
C TRP A 50 11.77 -12.27 -43.62
N ILE A 51 10.97 -11.64 -42.76
CA ILE A 51 11.40 -10.57 -41.86
C ILE A 51 11.35 -11.13 -40.45
N ALA A 52 12.41 -10.93 -39.68
CA ALA A 52 12.43 -11.39 -38.29
C ALA A 52 11.35 -10.64 -37.48
N PRO A 53 10.63 -11.32 -36.56
CA PRO A 53 9.64 -10.67 -35.70
C PRO A 53 10.18 -9.45 -34.94
N SER A 54 11.47 -9.45 -34.60
CA SER A 54 12.16 -8.33 -33.95
C SER A 54 12.26 -7.09 -34.85
N ASP A 55 12.47 -7.26 -36.15
CA ASP A 55 12.59 -6.15 -37.10
C ASP A 55 11.23 -5.49 -37.38
N LEU A 56 10.14 -6.26 -37.26
CA LEU A 56 8.77 -5.73 -37.33
C LEU A 56 8.44 -4.79 -36.17
N LEU A 57 9.20 -4.87 -35.07
CA LEU A 57 9.00 -4.10 -33.85
C LEU A 57 9.85 -2.81 -33.84
N ILE A 58 10.85 -2.68 -34.72
CA ILE A 58 11.66 -1.47 -34.87
C ILE A 58 10.75 -0.31 -35.29
N GLY A 59 10.68 0.74 -34.48
CA GLY A 59 9.81 1.91 -34.71
C GLY A 59 8.34 1.71 -34.33
N LYS A 60 7.91 0.50 -33.91
CA LYS A 60 6.54 0.21 -33.45
C LYS A 60 6.42 -0.02 -31.94
N VAL A 61 7.52 -0.25 -31.24
CA VAL A 61 7.53 -0.36 -29.77
C VAL A 61 7.38 1.03 -29.17
N ALA A 62 6.13 1.49 -29.09
CA ALA A 62 5.71 2.66 -28.33
C ALA A 62 5.19 2.27 -26.94
N LEU A 63 5.76 1.23 -26.33
CA LEU A 63 5.48 0.95 -24.93
C LEU A 63 6.21 2.00 -24.09
N THR A 64 5.48 3.04 -23.70
CA THR A 64 5.93 3.96 -22.66
C THR A 64 6.01 3.13 -21.38
N PRO A 65 7.21 2.86 -20.83
CA PRO A 65 7.30 2.15 -19.55
C PRO A 65 6.56 2.97 -18.51
N PRO A 66 5.87 2.34 -17.54
CA PRO A 66 5.21 3.07 -16.46
C PRO A 66 6.25 3.96 -15.77
N LEU A 67 6.12 5.27 -15.96
CA LEU A 67 7.14 6.30 -15.69
C LEU A 67 7.50 6.47 -14.21
N THR A 68 6.92 5.68 -13.31
CA THR A 68 7.10 5.81 -11.86
C THR A 68 7.75 4.56 -11.28
N ARG A 69 8.91 4.77 -10.67
CA ARG A 69 9.76 3.74 -10.02
C ARG A 69 8.98 2.77 -9.14
N LYS A 70 7.95 3.25 -8.42
CA LYS A 70 7.09 2.43 -7.56
C LYS A 70 6.30 1.37 -8.32
N HIS A 71 5.76 1.70 -9.50
CA HIS A 71 5.01 0.75 -10.32
C HIS A 71 5.93 -0.30 -10.93
N ILE A 72 7.14 0.09 -11.36
CA ILE A 72 8.15 -0.86 -11.86
C ILE A 72 8.62 -1.79 -10.73
N GLN A 73 8.85 -1.25 -9.53
CA GLN A 73 9.23 -2.05 -8.36
C GLN A 73 8.12 -3.04 -7.97
N ALA A 74 6.85 -2.62 -7.98
CA ALA A 74 5.72 -3.50 -7.69
C ALA A 74 5.52 -4.65 -8.69
N LEU A 75 6.13 -4.58 -9.89
CA LEU A 75 6.13 -5.68 -10.87
C LEU A 75 7.23 -6.72 -10.59
N THR A 76 8.15 -6.42 -9.68
CA THR A 76 9.22 -7.34 -9.27
C THR A 76 8.93 -7.94 -7.91
N HIS A 77 9.25 -9.23 -7.72
CA HIS A 77 9.07 -9.91 -6.42
C HIS A 77 9.76 -9.15 -5.27
N GLU A 78 10.97 -8.67 -5.49
CA GLU A 78 11.73 -7.92 -4.50
C GLU A 78 11.09 -6.57 -4.16
N GLY A 79 10.54 -5.87 -5.15
CA GLY A 79 9.82 -4.62 -4.89
C GLY A 79 8.48 -4.83 -4.18
N ILE A 80 7.78 -5.95 -4.41
CA ILE A 80 6.58 -6.31 -3.63
C ILE A 80 6.95 -6.49 -2.15
N ILE A 81 8.03 -7.21 -1.85
CA ILE A 81 8.50 -7.42 -0.48
C ILE A 81 8.87 -6.09 0.18
N ALA A 82 9.65 -5.24 -0.52
CA ALA A 82 10.09 -3.97 0.02
C ALA A 82 8.91 -3.03 0.34
N ILE A 83 7.93 -2.94 -0.57
CA ILE A 83 6.71 -2.14 -0.36
C ILE A 83 5.89 -2.71 0.79
N GLY A 84 5.74 -4.04 0.87
CA GLY A 84 5.03 -4.70 1.95
C GLY A 84 5.63 -4.41 3.32
N HIS A 85 6.96 -4.49 3.43
CA HIS A 85 7.66 -4.21 4.68
C HIS A 85 7.54 -2.74 5.12
N GLU A 86 7.60 -1.79 4.17
CA GLU A 86 7.41 -0.37 4.48
C GLU A 86 6.01 -0.07 5.05
N ILE A 87 4.97 -0.70 4.48
CA ILE A 87 3.58 -0.58 4.95
C ILE A 87 3.42 -1.22 6.32
N GLU A 88 3.95 -2.43 6.51
CA GLU A 88 3.90 -3.15 7.78
C GLU A 88 4.56 -2.36 8.90
N GLN A 89 5.76 -1.82 8.66
CA GLN A 89 6.49 -1.04 9.65
C GLN A 89 5.70 0.20 10.07
N LYS A 90 5.07 0.89 9.11
CA LYS A 90 4.23 2.05 9.38
C LYS A 90 3.03 1.68 10.25
N PHE A 91 2.36 0.58 9.93
CA PHE A 91 1.21 0.08 10.69
C PHE A 91 1.60 -0.30 12.13
N ILE A 92 2.72 -0.98 12.32
CA ILE A 92 3.23 -1.35 13.65
C ILE A 92 3.49 -0.09 14.49
N ASN A 93 4.17 0.90 13.91
CA ASN A 93 4.48 2.15 14.62
C ASN A 93 3.20 2.89 15.05
N GLU A 94 2.22 3.03 14.14
CA GLU A 94 0.94 3.68 14.45
C GLU A 94 0.19 2.93 15.58
N MET A 95 0.15 1.60 15.52
CA MET A 95 -0.45 0.77 16.56
C MET A 95 0.25 0.90 17.92
N GLU A 96 1.59 0.98 17.94
CA GLU A 96 2.36 1.16 19.17
C GLU A 96 2.10 2.54 19.80
N GLU A 97 2.02 3.59 18.99
CA GLU A 97 1.67 4.93 19.43
C GLU A 97 0.26 4.98 20.04
N GLU A 98 -0.74 4.41 19.36
CA GLU A 98 -2.11 4.34 19.89
C GLU A 98 -2.18 3.57 21.21
N LYS A 99 -1.47 2.44 21.30
CA LYS A 99 -1.39 1.65 22.53
C LYS A 99 -0.75 2.43 23.66
N ALA A 100 0.32 3.19 23.37
CA ALA A 100 0.99 4.02 24.37
C ALA A 100 0.07 5.13 24.89
N LEU A 101 -0.67 5.80 24.01
CA LEU A 101 -1.66 6.81 24.39
C LEU A 101 -2.79 6.24 25.24
N ALA A 102 -3.34 5.09 24.83
CA ALA A 102 -4.40 4.40 25.59
C ALA A 102 -3.92 3.99 26.99
N LEU A 103 -2.70 3.46 27.12
CA LEU A 103 -2.11 3.12 28.41
C LEU A 103 -1.86 4.36 29.28
N ALA A 104 -1.37 5.45 28.70
CA ALA A 104 -1.17 6.70 29.42
C ALA A 104 -2.50 7.26 29.96
N HIS A 105 -3.55 7.21 29.13
CA HIS A 105 -4.89 7.62 29.52
C HIS A 105 -5.45 6.76 30.67
N GLN A 106 -5.34 5.44 30.57
CA GLN A 106 -5.77 4.53 31.64
C GLN A 106 -5.00 4.75 32.94
N LYS A 107 -3.68 4.92 32.87
CA LYS A 107 -2.84 5.23 34.05
C LYS A 107 -3.28 6.53 34.72
N ARG A 108 -3.60 7.56 33.93
CA ARG A 108 -4.07 8.85 34.47
C ARG A 108 -5.39 8.68 35.22
N ILE A 109 -6.37 8.03 34.61
CA ILE A 109 -7.67 7.77 35.25
C ILE A 109 -7.47 6.98 36.54
N LEU A 110 -6.63 5.94 36.51
CA LEU A 110 -6.38 5.12 37.67
C LEU A 110 -5.76 5.93 38.82
N LEU A 111 -4.76 6.78 38.53
CA LEU A 111 -4.15 7.66 39.52
C LEU A 111 -5.15 8.66 40.11
N GLU A 112 -5.98 9.28 39.27
CA GLU A 112 -7.04 10.19 39.72
C GLU A 112 -8.03 9.47 40.66
N SER A 113 -8.45 8.24 40.29
CA SER A 113 -9.34 7.44 41.14
C SER A 113 -8.69 7.04 42.47
N PHE A 114 -7.39 6.70 42.48
CA PHE A 114 -6.67 6.39 43.71
C PHE A 114 -6.55 7.62 44.62
N ASP A 115 -6.25 8.78 44.04
CA ASP A 115 -6.16 10.03 44.79
C ASP A 115 -7.51 10.40 45.43
N ASP A 116 -8.63 10.18 44.74
CA ASP A 116 -9.97 10.36 45.28
C ASP A 116 -10.26 9.41 46.44
N ILE A 117 -9.88 8.14 46.33
CA ILE A 117 -10.02 7.15 47.41
C ILE A 117 -9.18 7.57 48.63
N ILE A 118 -7.93 7.97 48.44
CA ILE A 118 -7.04 8.42 49.53
C ILE A 118 -7.63 9.68 50.20
N ARG A 119 -8.12 10.63 49.41
CA ARG A 119 -8.77 11.84 49.94
C ARG A 119 -10.01 11.51 50.78
N ALA A 120 -10.85 10.59 50.30
CA ALA A 120 -12.03 10.14 51.03
C ALA A 120 -11.64 9.48 52.37
N GLU A 121 -10.70 8.54 52.34
CA GLU A 121 -10.22 7.83 53.54
C GLU A 121 -9.60 8.78 54.56
N VAL A 122 -8.77 9.73 54.12
CA VAL A 122 -8.19 10.76 55.02
C VAL A 122 -9.28 11.66 55.60
N LYS A 123 -10.32 11.98 54.83
CA LYS A 123 -11.45 12.79 55.31
C LYS A 123 -12.24 12.04 56.38
N ASP A 124 -12.40 10.74 56.26
CA ASP A 124 -13.12 9.89 57.22
C ASP A 124 -12.30 9.60 58.49
N GLN A 125 -10.96 9.52 58.37
CA GLN A 125 -10.08 9.38 59.55
C GLN A 125 -9.92 10.67 60.38
N LYS A 126 -10.04 11.86 59.77
CA LYS A 126 -9.96 13.15 60.49
C LYS A 126 -10.98 13.28 61.65
N PRO A 127 -12.28 13.02 61.47
CA PRO A 127 -13.25 13.11 62.56
C PRO A 127 -12.97 12.07 63.63
N GLU A 128 -12.58 10.85 63.28
CA GLU A 128 -12.21 9.79 64.24
C GLU A 128 -11.01 10.18 65.10
N LYS A 129 -9.92 10.65 64.48
CA LYS A 129 -8.71 11.12 65.19
C LYS A 129 -9.03 12.32 66.09
N SER A 130 -9.85 13.27 65.63
CA SER A 130 -10.28 14.42 66.45
C SER A 130 -11.13 13.99 67.66
N SER A 131 -11.97 12.97 67.49
CA SER A 131 -12.82 12.40 68.53
C SER A 131 -11.98 11.66 69.58
N CYS A 132 -11.02 10.84 69.15
CA CYS A 132 -10.07 10.16 70.04
C CYS A 132 -9.20 11.16 70.80
N GLN A 133 -8.72 12.22 70.15
CA GLN A 133 -7.90 13.24 70.80
C GLN A 133 -8.68 14.06 71.84
N LYS A 134 -9.96 14.36 71.58
CA LYS A 134 -10.86 14.98 72.57
C LYS A 134 -11.09 14.07 73.79
N ARG A 135 -11.27 12.76 73.57
CA ARG A 135 -11.41 11.76 74.65
C ARG A 135 -10.15 11.69 75.51
N ASN A 136 -8.97 11.64 74.90
CA ASN A 136 -7.69 11.62 75.64
C ASN A 136 -7.48 12.88 76.47
N ARG A 137 -7.71 14.07 75.91
CA ARG A 137 -7.61 15.34 76.66
C ARG A 137 -8.55 15.39 77.87
N LYS A 138 -9.77 14.84 77.73
CA LYS A 138 -10.73 14.76 78.83
C LYS A 138 -10.28 13.78 79.91
N ALA A 139 -9.69 12.64 79.53
CA ALA A 139 -9.09 11.70 80.47
C ALA A 139 -7.91 12.31 81.22
N ASP A 140 -7.00 12.99 80.51
CA ASP A 140 -5.84 13.67 81.10
C ASP A 140 -6.26 14.78 82.08
N ALA A 141 -7.29 15.57 81.74
CA ALA A 141 -7.83 16.59 82.63
C ALA A 141 -8.39 15.96 83.92
N ARG A 142 -9.10 14.83 83.79
CA ARG A 142 -9.63 14.09 84.94
C ARG A 142 -8.52 13.52 85.83
N ILE A 143 -7.44 13.00 85.23
CA ILE A 143 -6.27 12.50 85.98
C ILE A 143 -5.61 13.64 86.77
N ARG A 144 -5.49 14.83 86.19
CA ARG A 144 -4.94 16.01 86.89
C ARG A 144 -5.83 16.46 88.04
N GLU A 145 -7.15 16.42 87.86
CA GLU A 145 -8.12 16.76 88.91
C GLU A 145 -7.97 15.79 90.10
N TYR A 146 -7.98 14.48 89.84
CA TYR A 146 -7.74 13.46 90.87
C TYR A 146 -6.37 13.62 91.55
N SER A 147 -5.32 13.96 90.81
CA SER A 147 -3.98 14.19 91.37
C SER A 147 -3.89 15.46 92.23
N GLY A 148 -4.63 16.50 91.86
CA GLY A 148 -4.79 17.73 92.63
C GLY A 148 -5.59 17.53 93.92
N ASP A 149 -6.59 16.65 93.90
CA ASP A 149 -7.39 16.32 95.08
C ASP A 149 -6.63 15.41 96.05
N VAL A 150 -5.82 14.47 95.55
CA VAL A 150 -4.92 13.64 96.38
C VAL A 150 -3.86 14.49 97.10
N THR A 151 -3.29 15.49 96.41
CA THR A 151 -2.30 16.40 97.02
C THR A 151 -2.91 17.35 98.04
N LYS A 152 -4.16 17.78 97.86
CA LYS A 152 -4.91 18.55 98.87
C LYS A 152 -5.27 17.72 100.10
N GLN A 153 -5.60 16.43 99.94
CA GLN A 153 -5.88 15.55 101.08
C GLN A 153 -4.62 15.20 101.90
N LEU A 154 -3.44 15.15 101.27
CA LEU A 154 -2.16 14.89 101.97
C LEU A 154 -1.54 16.15 102.59
N GLY A 155 -1.93 17.36 102.16
CA GLY A 155 -1.47 18.64 102.72
C GLY A 155 -2.22 19.12 103.98
N ALA A 156 -3.28 18.41 104.40
CA ALA A 156 -4.06 18.74 105.59
C ALA A 156 -3.68 17.84 106.79
N LYS A 157 -2.41 17.85 107.21
CA LYS A 157 -2.05 17.49 108.59
C LYS A 157 -1.68 18.77 109.32
N PRO A 158 -2.52 19.30 110.23
CA PRO A 158 -2.06 20.33 111.15
C PRO A 158 -1.07 19.69 112.12
N GLU A 159 0.18 20.14 112.06
CA GLU A 159 1.12 19.97 113.17
C GLU A 159 0.63 20.83 114.33
N THR A 160 0.14 20.19 115.38
CA THR A 160 0.21 20.69 116.75
C THR A 160 0.07 19.53 117.72
#